data_AF-A0AA40X4W0-F1
#
_entry.id   AF-A0AA40X4W0-F1
#
_cell.length_a   1.000
_cell.length_b   1.000
_cell.length_c   1.000
_cell.angle_alpha   90.00
_cell.angle_beta   90.00
_cell.angle_gamma   90.00
#
_symmetry.space_group_name_H-M   'P 1'
#
loop_
_entity.id
_entity.type
_entity.pdbx_description
1 polymer ?
#
loop_
_entity_poly.entity_id
_entity_poly.type
_entity_poly.pdbx_seq_one_letter_code
_entity_poly.pdbx_strand_id
1 'polypeptide(L)'
;MLDWNEYRSEVMQRVGDLGKLTPETLKGVMALGNAGNKTNLLGAKVRELIALACAVTTRCDGCIAVHAEAAVKAGATEEEIAEALGVAINLNAGAAVVYSARTLDAIKQLKAQ
;
A
#
# COMPACT_ATOMS: atom_id res chain seq x y z
N MET A 1 -12.26 -3.03 -12.05
CA MET A 1 -11.32 -3.65 -11.10
C MET A 1 -12.08 -3.91 -9.80
N LEU A 2 -11.42 -4.15 -8.67
CA LEU A 2 -12.07 -4.32 -7.36
C LEU A 2 -12.76 -3.02 -6.91
N ASP A 3 -13.74 -3.11 -6.01
CA ASP A 3 -14.04 -2.00 -5.10
C ASP A 3 -12.93 -1.98 -4.05
N TRP A 4 -12.03 -1.00 -4.14
CA TRP A 4 -10.85 -0.98 -3.28
C TRP A 4 -11.14 -0.58 -1.84
N ASN A 5 -12.25 0.10 -1.58
CA ASN A 5 -12.62 0.49 -0.23
C ASN A 5 -13.29 -0.66 0.50
N GLU A 6 -14.22 -1.34 -0.17
CA GLU A 6 -14.81 -2.58 0.33
C GLU A 6 -13.70 -3.63 0.56
N TYR A 7 -12.87 -3.87 -0.44
CA TYR A 7 -11.77 -4.84 -0.34
C TYR A 7 -10.79 -4.51 0.80
N ARG A 8 -10.40 -3.23 0.97
CA ARG A 8 -9.55 -2.81 2.10
C ARG A 8 -10.23 -3.09 3.44
N SER A 9 -11.53 -2.78 3.56
CA SER A 9 -12.31 -3.01 4.78
C SER A 9 -12.37 -4.50 5.12
N GLU A 10 -12.66 -5.36 4.14
CA GLU A 10 -12.70 -6.81 4.33
C GLU A 10 -11.35 -7.38 4.75
N VAL A 11 -10.25 -6.94 4.11
CA VAL A 11 -8.89 -7.35 4.48
C VAL A 11 -8.60 -6.96 5.93
N MET A 12 -8.91 -5.73 6.33
CA MET A 12 -8.68 -5.26 7.70
C MET A 12 -9.54 -6.02 8.72
N GLN A 13 -10.77 -6.40 8.37
CA GLN A 13 -11.60 -7.25 9.21
C GLN A 13 -10.94 -8.62 9.44
N ARG A 14 -10.44 -9.27 8.38
CA ARG A 14 -9.76 -10.57 8.49
C ARG A 14 -8.42 -10.49 9.22
N VAL A 15 -7.69 -9.39 9.07
CA VAL A 15 -6.53 -9.09 9.92
C VAL A 15 -6.97 -8.98 11.39
N GLY A 16 -8.07 -8.31 11.69
CA GLY A 16 -8.64 -8.25 13.04
C GLY A 16 -8.97 -9.64 13.61
N ASP A 17 -9.54 -10.53 12.80
CA ASP A 17 -9.80 -11.92 13.20
C ASP A 17 -8.49 -12.69 13.49
N LEU A 18 -7.45 -12.52 12.67
CA LEU A 18 -6.12 -13.07 12.93
C LEU A 18 -5.52 -12.52 14.23
N GLY A 19 -5.74 -11.24 14.55
CA GLY A 19 -5.27 -10.64 15.80
C GLY A 19 -5.87 -11.28 17.06
N LYS A 20 -7.09 -11.83 16.97
CA LYS A 20 -7.71 -12.59 18.08
C LYS A 20 -7.08 -13.96 18.26
N LEU A 21 -6.62 -14.58 17.16
CA LEU A 21 -6.04 -15.92 17.15
C LEU A 21 -4.53 -15.92 17.45
N THR A 22 -3.81 -14.89 16.99
CA THR A 22 -2.36 -14.74 17.19
C THR A 22 -1.97 -13.27 17.50
N PRO A 23 -2.30 -12.79 18.70
CA PRO A 23 -2.10 -11.38 19.07
C PRO A 23 -0.65 -10.93 19.02
N GLU A 24 0.30 -11.79 19.43
CA GLU A 24 1.73 -11.43 19.43
C GLU A 24 2.30 -11.33 18.01
N THR A 25 1.82 -12.14 17.05
CA THR A 25 2.23 -11.99 15.64
C THR A 25 1.79 -10.63 15.10
N LEU A 26 0.53 -10.23 15.31
CA LEU A 26 0.06 -8.93 14.82
C LEU A 26 0.71 -7.75 15.54
N LYS A 27 0.98 -7.88 16.83
CA LYS A 27 1.77 -6.88 17.57
C LYS A 27 3.16 -6.69 16.97
N GLY A 28 3.83 -7.78 16.60
CA GLY A 28 5.10 -7.73 15.89
C GLY A 28 5.01 -7.01 14.53
N VAL A 29 4.00 -7.34 13.72
CA VAL A 29 3.77 -6.68 12.42
C VAL A 29 3.50 -5.18 12.60
N MET A 30 2.66 -4.80 13.56
CA MET A 30 2.40 -3.38 13.86
C MET A 30 3.65 -2.65 14.34
N ALA A 31 4.50 -3.30 15.13
CA ALA A 31 5.78 -2.72 15.56
C ALA A 31 6.72 -2.49 14.37
N LEU A 32 6.78 -3.42 13.41
CA LEU A 32 7.55 -3.27 12.18
C LEU A 32 7.04 -2.11 11.33
N GLY A 33 5.73 -2.03 11.08
CA GLY A 33 5.13 -0.95 10.27
C GLY A 33 5.38 0.45 10.87
N ASN A 34 5.34 0.55 12.20
CA ASN A 34 5.56 1.81 12.91
C ASN A 34 7.04 2.17 13.12
N ALA A 35 7.99 1.27 12.85
CA ALA A 35 9.40 1.49 13.16
C ALA A 35 9.96 2.76 12.50
N GLY A 36 9.61 3.01 11.23
CA GLY A 36 10.08 4.19 10.50
C GLY A 36 9.50 5.52 11.00
N ASN A 37 8.39 5.52 11.77
CA ASN A 37 7.82 6.75 12.33
C ASN A 37 8.72 7.34 13.43
N LYS A 38 9.59 6.53 14.04
CA LYS A 38 10.48 6.96 15.12
C LYS A 38 11.61 7.88 14.62
N THR A 39 12.17 7.59 13.45
CA THR A 39 13.26 8.38 12.85
C THR A 39 12.73 9.39 11.84
N ASN A 40 11.70 9.01 11.08
CA ASN A 40 10.94 9.86 10.15
C ASN A 40 11.77 10.72 9.17
N LEU A 41 12.98 10.28 8.81
CA LEU A 41 13.88 11.06 7.95
C LEU A 41 13.38 11.22 6.51
N LEU A 42 12.56 10.28 6.03
CA LEU A 42 11.96 10.32 4.69
C LEU A 42 10.57 10.98 4.68
N GLY A 43 9.94 11.15 5.86
CA GLY A 43 8.53 11.51 5.94
C GLY A 43 7.57 10.38 5.53
N ALA A 44 6.28 10.57 5.80
CA ALA A 44 5.25 9.59 5.48
C ALA A 44 5.08 9.38 3.97
N LYS A 45 5.00 10.48 3.20
CA LYS A 45 4.75 10.44 1.75
C LYS A 45 5.76 9.56 1.01
N VAL A 46 7.06 9.80 1.21
CA VAL A 46 8.12 9.04 0.54
C VAL A 46 8.10 7.57 0.97
N ARG A 47 7.81 7.28 2.25
CA ARG A 47 7.72 5.90 2.73
C ARG A 47 6.56 5.13 2.09
N GLU A 48 5.41 5.78 1.90
CA GLU A 48 4.27 5.14 1.24
C GLU A 48 4.51 4.95 -0.27
N LEU A 49 5.23 5.86 -0.95
CA LEU A 49 5.68 5.65 -2.33
C LEU A 49 6.57 4.40 -2.46
N ILE A 50 7.52 4.23 -1.53
CA ILE A 50 8.35 3.02 -1.46
C ILE A 50 7.49 1.78 -1.18
N ALA A 51 6.56 1.88 -0.23
CA ALA A 51 5.66 0.78 0.12
C ALA A 51 4.80 0.33 -1.07
N LEU A 52 4.28 1.27 -1.87
CA LEU A 52 3.53 0.97 -3.10
C LEU A 52 4.41 0.25 -4.15
N ALA A 53 5.65 0.70 -4.35
CA ALA A 53 6.59 0.02 -5.25
C ALA A 53 6.88 -1.43 -4.79
N CYS A 54 7.03 -1.63 -3.47
CA CYS A 54 7.17 -2.95 -2.87
C CYS A 54 5.89 -3.80 -3.03
N ALA A 55 4.71 -3.23 -2.79
CA ALA A 55 3.42 -3.91 -2.92
C ALA A 55 3.16 -4.42 -4.34
N VAL A 56 3.56 -3.65 -5.35
CA VAL A 56 3.53 -4.07 -6.77
C VAL A 56 4.51 -5.21 -7.04
N THR A 57 5.73 -5.12 -6.49
CA THR A 57 6.75 -6.17 -6.63
C THR A 57 6.28 -7.49 -6.01
N THR A 58 5.64 -7.43 -4.84
CA THR A 58 5.09 -8.59 -4.13
C THR A 58 3.71 -9.01 -4.63
N ARG A 59 3.13 -8.28 -5.59
CA ARG A 59 1.83 -8.60 -6.20
C ARG A 59 0.71 -8.70 -5.16
N CYS A 60 0.76 -7.84 -4.15
CA CYS A 60 -0.10 -7.90 -2.97
C CYS A 60 -1.22 -6.85 -3.05
N ASP A 61 -2.41 -7.27 -3.43
CA ASP A 61 -3.57 -6.36 -3.54
C ASP A 61 -3.96 -5.74 -2.20
N GLY A 62 -3.90 -6.50 -1.10
CA GLY A 62 -4.15 -5.97 0.23
C GLY A 62 -3.15 -4.87 0.61
N CYS A 63 -1.89 -5.05 0.23
CA CYS A 63 -0.84 -4.06 0.44
C CYS A 63 -1.09 -2.83 -0.43
N ILE A 64 -1.46 -3.00 -1.70
CA ILE A 64 -1.84 -1.91 -2.61
C ILE A 64 -3.00 -1.11 -1.99
N ALA A 65 -4.06 -1.79 -1.54
CA ALA A 65 -5.24 -1.14 -1.00
C ALA A 65 -4.92 -0.28 0.24
N VAL A 66 -4.13 -0.82 1.18
CA VAL A 66 -3.75 -0.12 2.42
C VAL A 66 -2.77 1.03 2.13
N HIS A 67 -1.73 0.79 1.35
CA HIS A 67 -0.69 1.80 1.10
C HIS A 67 -1.13 2.86 0.09
N ALA A 68 -2.09 2.58 -0.80
CA ALA A 68 -2.69 3.61 -1.66
C ALA A 68 -3.45 4.65 -0.83
N GLU A 69 -4.26 4.21 0.14
CA GLU A 69 -4.98 5.11 1.05
C GLU A 69 -3.99 5.94 1.89
N ALA A 70 -2.97 5.29 2.44
CA ALA A 70 -1.95 5.96 3.24
C ALA A 70 -1.15 6.99 2.42
N ALA A 71 -0.75 6.66 1.19
CA ALA A 71 -0.06 7.58 0.28
C ALA A 71 -0.90 8.81 -0.04
N VAL A 72 -2.17 8.63 -0.40
CA VAL A 72 -3.10 9.73 -0.69
C VAL A 72 -3.31 10.61 0.54
N LYS A 73 -3.51 10.02 1.73
CA LYS A 73 -3.62 10.77 2.99
C LYS A 73 -2.33 11.53 3.35
N ALA A 74 -1.17 11.02 2.95
CA ALA A 74 0.12 11.68 3.11
C ALA A 74 0.39 12.77 2.04
N GLY A 75 -0.55 13.01 1.13
CA GLY A 75 -0.45 14.04 0.10
C GLY A 75 0.35 13.63 -1.14
N ALA A 76 0.52 12.33 -1.39
CA ALA A 76 1.14 11.84 -2.63
C ALA A 76 0.24 12.17 -3.84
N THR A 77 0.85 12.75 -4.88
CA THR A 77 0.13 13.00 -6.14
C THR A 77 0.06 11.74 -7.01
N GLU A 78 -0.79 11.75 -8.04
CA GLU A 78 -0.84 10.63 -8.98
C GLU A 78 0.47 10.47 -9.76
N GLU A 79 1.12 11.60 -10.06
CA GLU A 79 2.40 11.67 -10.76
C GLU A 79 3.53 11.09 -9.90
N GLU A 80 3.62 11.48 -8.63
CA GLU A 80 4.63 10.93 -7.70
C GLU A 80 4.47 9.42 -7.53
N ILE A 81 3.24 8.94 -7.47
CA ILE A 81 2.96 7.50 -7.40
C ILE A 81 3.35 6.83 -8.72
N ALA A 82 3.00 7.40 -9.87
CA ALA A 82 3.39 6.86 -11.17
C ALA A 82 4.91 6.74 -11.32
N GLU A 83 5.70 7.72 -10.82
CA GLU A 83 7.17 7.63 -10.80
C GLU A 83 7.67 6.44 -9.96
N ALA A 84 7.13 6.25 -8.75
CA ALA A 84 7.48 5.11 -7.90
C ALA A 84 7.11 3.76 -8.54
N LEU A 85 5.95 3.69 -9.19
CA LEU A 85 5.52 2.52 -9.96
C LEU A 85 6.43 2.25 -11.16
N GLY A 86 6.93 3.29 -11.82
CA GLY A 86 7.92 3.18 -12.89
C GLY A 86 9.20 2.47 -12.44
N VAL A 87 9.68 2.76 -11.21
CA VAL A 87 10.81 2.04 -10.61
C VAL A 87 10.49 0.56 -10.41
N ALA A 88 9.31 0.22 -9.90
CA ALA A 88 8.88 -1.16 -9.73
C ALA A 88 8.76 -1.91 -11.08
N ILE A 89 8.23 -1.24 -12.11
CA ILE A 89 8.11 -1.77 -13.47
C ILE A 89 9.49 -2.04 -14.08
N ASN A 90 10.45 -1.12 -13.92
CA ASN A 90 11.80 -1.29 -14.46
C ASN A 90 12.48 -2.57 -13.93
N LEU A 91 12.23 -2.95 -12.67
CA LEU A 91 12.84 -4.13 -12.06
C LEU A 91 12.07 -5.44 -12.29
N ASN A 92 10.76 -5.37 -12.55
CA ASN A 92 9.89 -6.56 -12.57
C ASN A 92 9.15 -6.79 -13.91
N ALA A 93 9.30 -5.86 -14.87
CA ALA A 93 8.72 -5.90 -16.19
C ALA A 93 7.18 -6.13 -16.18
N GLY A 94 6.66 -7.03 -17.03
CA GLY A 94 5.23 -7.13 -17.33
C GLY A 94 4.31 -7.36 -16.14
N ALA A 95 4.72 -8.16 -15.14
CA ALA A 95 3.87 -8.38 -13.97
C ALA A 95 3.65 -7.10 -13.15
N ALA A 96 4.70 -6.28 -13.00
CA ALA A 96 4.57 -5.01 -12.31
C ALA A 96 3.72 -4.00 -13.08
N VAL A 97 3.62 -4.08 -14.41
CA VAL A 97 2.70 -3.22 -15.18
C VAL A 97 1.25 -3.49 -14.76
N VAL A 98 0.86 -4.76 -14.63
CA VAL A 98 -0.51 -5.14 -14.23
C VAL A 98 -0.81 -4.65 -12.82
N TYR A 99 0.07 -4.91 -11.85
CA TYR A 99 -0.16 -4.47 -10.47
C TYR A 99 -0.04 -2.94 -10.31
N SER A 100 0.74 -2.26 -11.14
CA SER A 100 0.77 -0.80 -11.18
C SER A 100 -0.54 -0.21 -11.71
N ALA A 101 -1.15 -0.82 -12.73
CA ALA A 101 -2.47 -0.42 -13.21
C ALA A 101 -3.53 -0.59 -12.11
N ARG A 102 -3.41 -1.64 -11.29
CA ARG A 102 -4.28 -1.86 -10.12
C ARG A 102 -4.08 -0.79 -9.04
N THR A 103 -2.84 -0.40 -8.78
CA THR A 103 -2.54 0.72 -7.88
C THR A 103 -3.17 2.02 -8.35
N LEU A 104 -3.07 2.34 -9.65
CA LEU A 104 -3.70 3.55 -10.21
C LEU A 104 -5.23 3.53 -10.07
N ASP A 105 -5.87 2.38 -10.28
CA ASP A 105 -7.31 2.24 -10.08
C ASP A 105 -7.73 2.46 -8.62
N ALA A 106 -6.97 1.92 -7.66
CA ALA A 106 -7.20 2.13 -6.23
C ALA A 106 -7.13 3.62 -5.83
N ILE A 107 -6.13 4.35 -6.33
CA ILE A 107 -5.95 5.77 -6.02
C ILE A 107 -7.07 6.62 -6.62
N LYS A 108 -7.50 6.31 -7.84
CA LYS A 108 -8.60 7.04 -8.49
C LYS A 108 -9.92 6.86 -7.75
N GLN A 109 -10.23 5.66 -7.27
CA GLN A 109 -11.43 5.43 -6.46
C GLN A 109 -11.40 6.20 -5.13
N LEU A 110 -10.23 6.36 -4.51
CA LEU A 110 -10.07 7.14 -3.28
C LEU A 110 -10.28 8.65 -3.50
N LYS A 111 -9.87 9.19 -4.65
CA LYS A 111 -9.99 10.63 -4.97
C LYS A 111 -11.37 11.03 -5.51
N ALA A 112 -12.18 10.06 -5.94
CA ALA A 112 -13.53 10.30 -6.45
C ALA A 112 -14.59 10.44 -5.34
N GLN A 113 -14.18 10.35 -4.07
CA GLN A 113 -15.02 10.49 -2.87
C GLN A 113 -14.73 11.83 -2.19
#